data_AF-Q2V8V9-F1
#
_entry.id   AF-Q2V8V9-F1
#
_cell.length_a   1.000
_cell.length_b   1.000
_cell.length_c   1.000
_cell.angle_alpha   90.00
_cell.angle_beta   90.00
_cell.angle_gamma   90.00
#
_symmetry.space_group_name_H-M   'P 1'
#
loop_
_entity.id
_entity.type
_entity.pdbx_description
1 polymer ?
#
loop_
_entity_poly.entity_id
_entity_poly.type
_entity_poly.pdbx_seq_one_letter_code
_entity_poly.pdbx_strand_id
1 'polypeptide(L)'
;VGVCYGRNGDNLPTDTEVVDLYKSNGIGRMRIYEPNQATLEALKGSNIELIVTILNNHLQELTDAAAATNWVQQNVQPYAADVKFKYIAVGNEVHPDAAEAKYLLPAIQNIQNAVTAANLQVKVSTAIDTTLQANFPPSDGAFSDAANSFITPVITFLGNNGSPLLANIYPYFAYINDPVNIKLEYALFTSPGVVVQDGSNGYQNLFDALLDTLYSALEKAGAPNMAIVVSESG
;
A
#
# COMPACT_ATOMS: atom_id res chain seq x y z
N VAL A 1 -4.57 -14.17 -4.42
CA VAL A 1 -3.48 -13.20 -4.19
C VAL A 1 -3.53 -12.11 -5.26
N GLY A 2 -2.92 -10.95 -5.05
CA GLY A 2 -2.73 -9.92 -6.08
C GLY A 2 -1.29 -9.87 -6.57
N VAL A 3 -1.06 -9.26 -7.73
CA VAL A 3 0.30 -9.06 -8.28
C VAL A 3 0.46 -7.61 -8.74
N CYS A 4 1.60 -7.00 -8.41
CA CYS A 4 1.98 -5.68 -8.88
C CYS A 4 2.37 -5.74 -10.36
N TYR A 5 1.74 -4.92 -11.19
CA TYR A 5 2.06 -4.76 -12.60
C TYR A 5 3.02 -3.58 -12.77
N GLY A 6 4.30 -3.86 -12.55
CA GLY A 6 5.39 -2.92 -12.84
C GLY A 6 5.58 -2.78 -14.36
N ARG A 7 5.71 -1.54 -14.84
CA ARG A 7 5.79 -1.22 -16.28
C ARG A 7 7.14 -0.63 -16.71
N ASN A 8 8.13 -0.68 -15.81
CA ASN A 8 9.50 -0.23 -16.09
C ASN A 8 10.27 -1.34 -16.84
N GLY A 9 9.98 -1.51 -18.12
CA GLY A 9 10.65 -2.42 -19.05
C GLY A 9 10.34 -2.05 -20.49
N ASP A 10 11.24 -2.36 -21.43
CA ASP A 10 11.15 -1.97 -22.84
C ASP A 10 10.65 -3.11 -23.76
N ASN A 11 10.44 -4.30 -23.20
CA ASN A 11 10.06 -5.53 -23.90
C ASN A 11 8.87 -6.25 -23.26
N LEU A 12 8.07 -5.53 -22.48
CA LEU A 12 6.91 -6.09 -21.80
C LEU A 12 5.80 -6.46 -22.81
N PRO A 13 4.98 -7.48 -22.52
CA PRO A 13 3.78 -7.77 -23.30
C PRO A 13 2.82 -6.58 -23.32
N THR A 14 1.86 -6.61 -24.24
CA THR A 14 0.79 -5.61 -24.27
C THR A 14 -0.09 -5.69 -23.02
N ASP A 15 -0.74 -4.57 -22.65
CA ASP A 15 -1.62 -4.54 -21.47
C ASP A 15 -2.77 -5.58 -21.54
N THR A 16 -3.25 -5.89 -22.76
CA THR A 16 -4.25 -6.95 -22.96
C THR A 16 -3.67 -8.33 -22.66
N GLU A 17 -2.47 -8.64 -23.17
CA GLU A 17 -1.79 -9.91 -22.88
C GLU A 17 -1.48 -10.05 -21.39
N VAL A 18 -1.12 -8.96 -20.70
CA VAL A 18 -0.92 -8.96 -19.25
C VAL A 18 -2.23 -9.26 -18.52
N VAL A 19 -3.35 -8.62 -18.89
CA VAL A 19 -4.66 -8.93 -18.27
C VAL A 19 -5.09 -10.38 -18.56
N ASP A 20 -4.83 -10.90 -19.75
CA ASP A 20 -5.05 -12.31 -20.09
C ASP A 20 -4.17 -13.26 -19.26
N LEU A 21 -2.92 -12.88 -19.00
CA LEU A 21 -2.02 -13.61 -18.11
C LEU A 21 -2.56 -13.63 -16.67
N TYR A 22 -3.07 -12.50 -16.16
CA TYR A 22 -3.69 -12.44 -14.83
C TYR A 22 -4.90 -13.38 -14.75
N LYS A 23 -5.80 -13.33 -15.74
CA LYS A 23 -7.00 -14.20 -15.78
C LYS A 23 -6.63 -15.68 -15.87
N SER A 24 -5.72 -16.05 -16.77
CA SER A 24 -5.31 -17.44 -16.98
C SER A 24 -4.62 -18.06 -15.77
N ASN A 25 -3.97 -17.25 -14.93
CA ASN A 25 -3.35 -17.67 -13.67
C ASN A 25 -4.25 -17.49 -12.44
N GLY A 26 -5.51 -17.08 -12.61
CA GLY A 26 -6.44 -16.87 -11.49
C GLY A 26 -6.06 -15.71 -10.55
N ILE A 27 -5.29 -14.74 -11.03
CA ILE A 27 -4.87 -13.56 -10.26
C ILE A 27 -5.99 -12.53 -10.28
N GLY A 28 -6.72 -12.43 -9.16
CA GLY A 28 -7.91 -11.57 -9.05
C GLY A 28 -7.65 -10.12 -8.66
N ARG A 29 -6.39 -9.71 -8.42
CA ARG A 29 -6.06 -8.33 -8.01
C ARG A 29 -4.78 -7.83 -8.66
N MET A 30 -4.75 -6.55 -9.02
CA MET A 30 -3.63 -5.88 -9.66
C MET A 30 -3.32 -4.56 -8.95
N ARG A 31 -2.03 -4.21 -8.87
CA ARG A 31 -1.59 -2.85 -8.52
C ARG A 31 -0.85 -2.25 -9.71
N ILE A 32 -1.21 -1.03 -10.10
CA ILE A 32 -0.47 -0.20 -11.07
C ILE A 32 0.07 1.05 -10.36
N TYR A 33 1.25 1.50 -10.77
CA TYR A 33 1.98 2.56 -10.06
C TYR A 33 1.61 3.98 -10.52
N GLU A 34 0.87 4.09 -11.60
CA GLU A 34 0.31 5.32 -12.15
C GLU A 34 -0.93 4.97 -12.99
N PRO A 35 -1.85 5.91 -13.23
CA PRO A 35 -2.93 5.71 -14.18
C PRO A 35 -2.38 5.39 -15.57
N ASN A 36 -2.80 4.26 -16.13
CA ASN A 36 -2.47 3.89 -17.49
C ASN A 36 -3.72 3.55 -18.29
N GLN A 37 -4.02 4.35 -19.31
CA GLN A 37 -5.22 4.18 -20.11
C GLN A 37 -5.29 2.81 -20.80
N ALA A 38 -4.20 2.31 -21.36
CA ALA A 38 -4.20 1.00 -22.03
C ALA A 38 -4.47 -0.14 -21.05
N THR A 39 -3.89 -0.10 -19.84
CA THR A 39 -4.21 -1.04 -18.77
C THR A 39 -5.67 -0.92 -18.31
N LEU A 40 -6.19 0.29 -18.13
CA LEU A 40 -7.59 0.52 -17.71
C LEU A 40 -8.59 0.03 -18.76
N GLU A 41 -8.31 0.24 -20.05
CA GLU A 41 -9.10 -0.31 -21.15
C GLU A 41 -9.07 -1.85 -21.16
N ALA A 42 -7.89 -2.46 -20.99
CA ALA A 42 -7.75 -3.91 -20.94
C ALA A 42 -8.47 -4.55 -19.72
N LEU A 43 -8.58 -3.82 -18.61
CA LEU A 43 -9.22 -4.28 -17.38
C LEU A 43 -10.75 -4.26 -17.42
N LYS A 44 -11.38 -3.57 -18.39
CA LYS A 44 -12.85 -3.48 -18.49
C LYS A 44 -13.48 -4.87 -18.53
N GLY A 45 -14.38 -5.16 -17.59
CA GLY A 45 -15.09 -6.45 -17.50
C GLY A 45 -14.23 -7.63 -17.03
N SER A 46 -12.95 -7.43 -16.70
CA SER A 46 -12.03 -8.52 -16.27
C SER A 46 -12.35 -9.09 -14.89
N ASN A 47 -13.11 -8.36 -14.07
CA ASN A 47 -13.35 -8.62 -12.64
C ASN A 47 -12.11 -8.55 -11.73
N ILE A 48 -10.95 -8.16 -12.25
CA ILE A 48 -9.72 -7.94 -11.46
C ILE A 48 -9.89 -6.68 -10.60
N GLU A 49 -9.71 -6.79 -9.29
CA GLU A 49 -9.71 -5.62 -8.38
C GLU A 49 -8.41 -4.83 -8.55
N LEU A 50 -8.50 -3.50 -8.68
CA LEU A 50 -7.38 -2.63 -9.00
C LEU A 50 -6.98 -1.70 -7.85
N ILE A 51 -5.69 -1.65 -7.55
CA ILE A 51 -5.03 -0.54 -6.86
C ILE A 51 -4.39 0.35 -7.92
N VAL A 52 -4.74 1.64 -7.94
CA VAL A 52 -4.07 2.65 -8.76
C VAL A 52 -3.32 3.61 -7.86
N THR A 53 -2.02 3.81 -8.12
CA THR A 53 -1.18 4.70 -7.34
C THR A 53 -1.10 6.10 -7.97
N ILE A 54 -1.04 7.11 -7.12
CA ILE A 54 -0.62 8.47 -7.45
C ILE A 54 0.84 8.58 -7.03
N LEU A 55 1.73 8.89 -7.98
CA LEU A 55 3.16 9.02 -7.71
C LEU A 55 3.46 10.23 -6.81
N ASN A 56 4.56 10.14 -6.06
CA ASN A 56 4.96 11.15 -5.07
C ASN A 56 5.13 12.54 -5.68
N ASN A 57 5.63 12.63 -6.91
CA ASN A 57 5.82 13.90 -7.65
C ASN A 57 4.51 14.63 -8.00
N HIS A 58 3.34 13.98 -7.92
CA HIS A 58 2.04 14.63 -8.10
C HIS A 58 1.42 15.14 -6.80
N LEU A 59 1.97 14.78 -5.62
CA LEU A 59 1.34 15.12 -4.34
C LEU A 59 1.20 16.63 -4.14
N GLN A 60 2.19 17.42 -4.55
CA GLN A 60 2.14 18.89 -4.43
C GLN A 60 0.97 19.49 -5.20
N GLU A 61 0.77 19.05 -6.45
CA GLU A 61 -0.30 19.52 -7.33
C GLU A 61 -1.68 19.21 -6.73
N LEU A 62 -1.83 18.02 -6.14
CA LEU A 62 -3.09 17.54 -5.60
C LEU A 62 -3.46 18.16 -4.24
N THR A 63 -2.64 19.09 -3.73
CA THR A 63 -3.06 19.97 -2.63
C THR A 63 -4.06 21.04 -3.09
N ASP A 64 -4.18 21.26 -4.41
CA ASP A 64 -5.29 21.99 -5.02
C ASP A 64 -6.51 21.07 -5.24
N ALA A 65 -7.67 21.47 -4.74
CA ALA A 65 -8.88 20.66 -4.78
C ALA A 65 -9.45 20.48 -6.21
N ALA A 66 -9.26 21.47 -7.09
CA ALA A 66 -9.69 21.36 -8.48
C ALA A 66 -8.79 20.39 -9.25
N ALA A 67 -7.48 20.42 -9.01
CA ALA A 67 -6.53 19.46 -9.56
C ALA A 67 -6.86 18.02 -9.11
N ALA A 68 -7.15 17.80 -7.82
CA ALA A 68 -7.57 16.49 -7.33
C ALA A 68 -8.89 16.00 -7.94
N THR A 69 -9.86 16.90 -8.09
CA THR A 69 -11.13 16.60 -8.76
C THR A 69 -10.90 16.20 -10.22
N ASN A 70 -10.08 16.95 -10.94
CA ASN A 70 -9.70 16.66 -12.32
C ASN A 70 -9.00 15.30 -12.44
N TRP A 71 -8.09 14.99 -11.50
CA TRP A 71 -7.40 13.71 -11.49
C TRP A 71 -8.39 12.54 -11.37
N VAL A 72 -9.36 12.61 -10.46
CA VAL A 72 -10.39 11.58 -10.31
C VAL A 72 -11.28 11.47 -11.55
N GLN A 73 -11.68 12.61 -12.11
CA GLN A 73 -12.52 12.69 -13.32
C GLN A 73 -11.84 12.13 -14.57
N GLN A 74 -10.51 12.19 -14.65
CA GLN A 74 -9.75 11.69 -15.79
C GLN A 74 -9.36 10.22 -15.63
N ASN A 75 -8.96 9.81 -14.42
CA ASN A 75 -8.25 8.55 -14.21
C ASN A 75 -9.13 7.43 -13.62
N VAL A 76 -10.22 7.79 -12.95
CA VAL A 76 -11.05 6.81 -12.21
C VAL A 76 -12.49 6.82 -12.72
N GLN A 77 -13.14 7.98 -12.71
CA GLN A 77 -14.56 8.11 -13.03
C GLN A 77 -14.96 7.53 -14.40
N PRO A 78 -14.21 7.72 -15.50
CA PRO A 78 -14.60 7.20 -16.83
C PRO A 78 -14.60 5.67 -16.90
N TYR A 79 -13.86 5.02 -16.00
CA TYR A 79 -13.65 3.57 -16.00
C TYR A 79 -14.41 2.87 -14.87
N ALA A 80 -14.98 3.62 -13.93
CA ALA A 80 -15.53 3.08 -12.68
C ALA A 80 -16.72 2.12 -12.86
N ALA A 81 -17.40 2.14 -14.02
CA ALA A 81 -18.47 1.21 -14.33
C ALA A 81 -17.94 -0.19 -14.70
N ASP A 82 -16.76 -0.27 -15.33
CA ASP A 82 -16.24 -1.48 -15.96
C ASP A 82 -14.96 -2.01 -15.31
N VAL A 83 -14.22 -1.15 -14.59
CA VAL A 83 -12.99 -1.47 -13.86
C VAL A 83 -13.30 -1.49 -12.36
N LYS A 84 -12.90 -2.57 -11.68
CA LYS A 84 -13.12 -2.73 -10.23
C LYS A 84 -12.04 -2.03 -9.42
N PHE A 85 -12.06 -0.71 -9.38
CA PHE A 85 -11.18 0.04 -8.47
C PHE A 85 -11.47 -0.32 -7.02
N LYS A 86 -10.44 -0.81 -6.33
CA LYS A 86 -10.49 -1.15 -4.92
C LYS A 86 -9.88 -0.06 -4.06
N TYR A 87 -8.68 0.38 -4.42
CA TYR A 87 -7.94 1.41 -3.69
C TYR A 87 -7.32 2.44 -4.65
N ILE A 88 -7.32 3.71 -4.25
CA ILE A 88 -6.40 4.73 -4.75
C ILE A 88 -5.31 4.89 -3.70
N ALA A 89 -4.07 4.55 -4.05
CA ALA A 89 -2.91 4.71 -3.18
C ALA A 89 -2.26 6.08 -3.48
N VAL A 90 -2.49 7.06 -2.61
CA VAL A 90 -1.93 8.41 -2.75
C VAL A 90 -0.51 8.40 -2.16
N GLY A 91 0.49 8.44 -3.03
CA GLY A 91 1.90 8.27 -2.65
C GLY A 91 2.29 6.80 -2.46
N ASN A 92 3.60 6.56 -2.58
CA ASN A 92 4.26 5.29 -2.30
C ASN A 92 5.55 5.56 -1.53
N GLU A 93 5.64 5.04 -0.30
CA GLU A 93 6.84 5.13 0.55
C GLU A 93 7.31 6.58 0.76
N VAL A 94 6.37 7.48 1.10
CA VAL A 94 6.71 8.87 1.44
C VAL A 94 7.27 8.92 2.86
N HIS A 95 8.51 9.35 3.01
CA HIS A 95 9.19 9.50 4.31
C HIS A 95 9.04 10.91 4.89
N PRO A 96 9.10 11.06 6.23
CA PRO A 96 8.94 12.36 6.91
C PRO A 96 9.99 13.42 6.54
N ASP A 97 11.16 13.01 6.04
CA ASP A 97 12.26 13.87 5.59
C ASP A 97 12.20 14.20 4.08
N ALA A 98 11.30 13.57 3.33
CA ALA A 98 11.09 13.84 1.92
C ALA A 98 10.43 15.20 1.69
N ALA A 99 10.74 15.84 0.56
CA ALA A 99 10.15 17.14 0.19
C ALA A 99 8.63 17.06 0.02
N GLU A 100 8.13 15.87 -0.33
CA GLU A 100 6.74 15.54 -0.59
C GLU A 100 5.92 15.29 0.68
N ALA A 101 6.55 15.06 1.83
CA ALA A 101 5.90 14.67 3.08
C ALA A 101 4.75 15.62 3.47
N LYS A 102 5.01 16.93 3.39
CA LYS A 102 4.04 17.98 3.71
C LYS A 102 2.80 18.00 2.79
N TYR A 103 2.86 17.34 1.63
CA TYR A 103 1.76 17.32 0.66
C TYR A 103 0.90 16.06 0.77
N LEU A 104 1.37 15.02 1.46
CA LEU A 104 0.70 13.71 1.51
C LEU A 104 -0.73 13.80 2.07
N LEU A 105 -0.89 14.30 3.31
CA LEU A 105 -2.21 14.37 3.94
C LEU A 105 -3.18 15.30 3.18
N PRO A 106 -2.80 16.52 2.77
CA PRO A 106 -3.68 17.37 1.94
C PRO A 106 -4.11 16.70 0.62
N ALA A 107 -3.20 15.99 -0.07
CA ALA A 107 -3.53 15.28 -1.29
C ALA A 107 -4.52 14.12 -1.03
N ILE A 108 -4.30 13.33 0.02
CA ILE A 108 -5.23 12.26 0.44
C ILE A 108 -6.63 12.85 0.70
N GLN A 109 -6.71 13.96 1.43
CA GLN A 109 -7.96 14.63 1.76
C GLN A 109 -8.71 15.11 0.51
N ASN A 110 -8.02 15.76 -0.42
CA ASN A 110 -8.64 16.25 -1.64
C ASN A 110 -9.09 15.12 -2.57
N ILE A 111 -8.31 14.04 -2.71
CA ILE A 111 -8.70 12.86 -3.49
C ILE A 111 -9.91 12.17 -2.85
N GLN A 112 -9.95 12.03 -1.51
CA GLN A 112 -11.10 11.50 -0.80
C GLN A 112 -12.36 12.34 -1.04
N ASN A 113 -12.25 13.67 -0.99
CA ASN A 113 -13.37 14.57 -1.27
C ASN A 113 -13.88 14.41 -2.71
N ALA A 114 -12.97 14.34 -3.69
CA ALA A 114 -13.33 14.15 -5.09
C ALA A 114 -14.01 12.79 -5.35
N VAL A 115 -13.50 11.71 -4.74
CA VAL A 115 -14.11 10.36 -4.79
C VAL A 115 -15.53 10.38 -4.21
N THR A 116 -15.71 11.00 -3.04
CA THR A 116 -17.02 11.13 -2.39
C THR A 116 -17.98 11.94 -3.25
N ALA A 117 -17.54 13.09 -3.79
CA ALA A 117 -18.36 13.96 -4.62
C ALA A 117 -18.81 13.28 -5.92
N ALA A 118 -17.97 12.41 -6.49
CA ALA A 118 -18.28 11.60 -7.66
C ALA A 118 -19.11 10.32 -7.34
N ASN A 119 -19.47 10.09 -6.08
CA ASN A 119 -20.17 8.88 -5.60
C ASN A 119 -19.45 7.56 -5.96
N LEU A 120 -18.12 7.59 -6.03
CA LEU A 120 -17.31 6.42 -6.36
C LEU A 120 -17.12 5.55 -5.11
N GLN A 121 -17.13 4.22 -5.31
CA GLN A 121 -17.02 3.23 -4.22
C GLN A 121 -15.58 2.85 -3.86
N VAL A 122 -14.59 3.45 -4.53
CA VAL A 122 -13.16 3.19 -4.29
C VAL A 122 -12.71 3.81 -2.96
N LYS A 123 -11.83 3.12 -2.24
CA LYS A 123 -11.25 3.63 -0.98
C LYS A 123 -9.94 4.37 -1.24
N VAL A 124 -9.72 5.49 -0.56
CA VAL A 124 -8.47 6.26 -0.67
C VAL A 124 -7.56 5.90 0.49
N SER A 125 -6.29 5.61 0.20
CA SER A 125 -5.27 5.27 1.20
C SER A 125 -3.88 5.78 0.76
N THR A 126 -2.83 5.40 1.48
CA THR A 126 -1.41 5.60 1.10
C THR A 126 -0.64 4.32 1.35
N ALA A 127 0.43 4.09 0.60
CA ALA A 127 1.34 2.96 0.79
C ALA A 127 2.60 3.41 1.52
N ILE A 128 2.90 2.74 2.64
CA ILE A 128 4.14 2.94 3.42
C ILE A 128 5.05 1.73 3.32
N ASP A 129 6.31 1.85 3.74
CA ASP A 129 7.21 0.72 3.96
C ASP A 129 7.49 0.50 5.46
N THR A 130 8.14 -0.62 5.78
CA THR A 130 8.45 -1.04 7.15
C THR A 130 9.60 -0.27 7.81
N THR A 131 10.21 0.72 7.17
CA THR A 131 11.24 1.57 7.82
C THR A 131 10.62 2.66 8.70
N LEU A 132 9.33 2.94 8.54
CA LEU A 132 8.61 3.87 9.42
C LEU A 132 8.34 3.28 10.82
N GLN A 133 8.32 1.94 10.95
CA GLN A 133 8.16 1.26 12.24
C GLN A 133 9.50 1.02 12.93
N ALA A 134 9.44 0.85 14.24
CA ALA A 134 10.54 0.61 15.13
C ALA A 134 10.14 -0.39 16.23
N ASN A 135 11.13 -0.79 17.02
CA ASN A 135 11.06 -1.71 18.14
C ASN A 135 10.81 -3.18 17.75
N PHE A 136 11.22 -4.05 18.68
CA PHE A 136 11.09 -5.50 18.59
C PHE A 136 11.12 -6.05 20.04
N PRO A 137 10.32 -7.06 20.41
CA PRO A 137 9.50 -7.97 19.59
C PRO A 137 8.25 -7.30 18.97
N PRO A 138 7.47 -8.00 18.10
CA PRO A 138 6.34 -7.40 17.39
C PRO A 138 5.33 -6.62 18.26
N SER A 139 5.00 -7.10 19.46
CA SER A 139 4.12 -6.41 20.42
C SER A 139 4.64 -5.04 20.87
N ASP A 140 5.95 -4.82 20.82
CA ASP A 140 6.60 -3.54 21.11
C ASP A 140 6.62 -2.59 19.90
N GLY A 141 6.17 -3.05 18.73
CA GLY A 141 6.08 -2.29 17.50
C GLY A 141 5.42 -0.93 17.68
N ALA A 142 6.08 0.11 17.18
CA ALA A 142 5.61 1.50 17.20
C ALA A 142 6.10 2.22 15.94
N PHE A 143 5.46 3.31 15.52
CA PHE A 143 6.09 4.21 14.55
C PHE A 143 7.29 4.89 15.22
N SER A 144 8.40 5.02 14.49
CA SER A 144 9.59 5.72 15.00
C SER A 144 9.25 7.16 15.40
N ASP A 145 10.02 7.75 16.33
CA ASP A 145 9.80 9.13 16.75
C ASP A 145 9.79 10.12 15.58
N ALA A 146 10.65 9.87 14.58
CA ALA A 146 10.71 10.65 13.35
C ALA A 146 9.45 10.50 12.47
N ALA A 147 8.89 9.29 12.39
CA ALA A 147 7.71 9.01 11.57
C ALA A 147 6.39 9.37 12.27
N ASN A 148 6.33 9.30 13.60
CA ASN A 148 5.08 9.31 14.35
C ASN A 148 4.25 10.58 14.12
N SER A 149 4.90 11.76 14.13
CA SER A 149 4.24 13.06 13.90
C SER A 149 3.72 13.23 12.47
N PHE A 150 4.36 12.56 11.51
CA PHE A 150 3.99 12.58 10.10
C PHE A 150 2.85 11.61 9.79
N ILE A 151 2.93 10.37 10.28
CA ILE A 151 2.02 9.30 9.87
C ILE A 151 0.72 9.24 10.69
N THR A 152 0.74 9.63 11.98
CA THR A 152 -0.44 9.54 12.85
C THR A 152 -1.65 10.35 12.34
N PRO A 153 -1.49 11.59 11.84
CA PRO A 153 -2.59 12.33 11.22
C PRO A 153 -3.15 11.66 9.97
N VAL A 154 -2.29 11.00 9.18
CA VAL A 154 -2.70 10.23 8.00
C VAL A 154 -3.54 9.02 8.42
N ILE A 155 -3.05 8.22 9.36
CA ILE A 155 -3.75 7.06 9.92
C ILE A 155 -5.11 7.48 10.49
N THR A 156 -5.15 8.56 11.27
CA THR A 156 -6.41 9.08 11.83
C THR A 156 -7.41 9.41 10.73
N PHE A 157 -6.96 10.08 9.65
CA PHE A 157 -7.82 10.41 8.53
C PHE A 157 -8.32 9.15 7.79
N LEU A 158 -7.45 8.19 7.51
CA LEU A 158 -7.83 6.93 6.85
C LEU A 158 -8.85 6.15 7.67
N GLY A 159 -8.63 6.04 8.99
CA GLY A 159 -9.53 5.37 9.92
C GLY A 159 -10.92 6.01 9.93
N ASN A 160 -11.00 7.33 9.98
CA ASN A 160 -12.27 8.07 9.93
C ASN A 160 -13.06 7.87 8.62
N ASN A 161 -12.39 7.48 7.53
CA ASN A 161 -13.00 7.20 6.23
C ASN A 161 -13.19 5.69 5.97
N GLY A 162 -12.86 4.84 6.95
CA GLY A 162 -12.95 3.38 6.84
C GLY A 162 -12.04 2.81 5.74
N SER A 163 -10.88 3.43 5.55
CA SER A 163 -9.85 2.96 4.63
C SER A 163 -8.77 2.15 5.37
N PRO A 164 -8.20 1.11 4.76
CA PRO A 164 -7.04 0.42 5.31
C PRO A 164 -5.78 1.28 5.15
N LEU A 165 -4.69 0.88 5.80
CA LEU A 165 -3.33 1.33 5.45
C LEU A 165 -2.71 0.32 4.47
N LEU A 166 -2.07 0.80 3.40
CA LEU A 166 -1.30 -0.06 2.50
C LEU A 166 0.15 -0.11 3.01
N ALA A 167 0.75 -1.30 2.99
CA ALA A 167 2.12 -1.51 3.47
C ALA A 167 2.92 -2.41 2.53
N ASN A 168 4.10 -1.97 2.16
CA ASN A 168 5.10 -2.74 1.43
C ASN A 168 5.94 -3.50 2.47
N ILE A 169 5.86 -4.83 2.48
CA ILE A 169 6.49 -5.69 3.50
C ILE A 169 7.44 -6.66 2.82
N TYR A 170 8.74 -6.50 3.08
CA TYR A 170 9.79 -7.26 2.44
C TYR A 170 10.71 -7.93 3.46
N PRO A 171 10.46 -9.21 3.80
CA PRO A 171 11.40 -10.01 4.61
C PRO A 171 12.82 -10.02 4.05
N TYR A 172 12.96 -9.96 2.72
CA TYR A 172 14.25 -9.91 2.03
C TYR A 172 15.14 -8.75 2.49
N PHE A 173 14.62 -7.52 2.56
CA PHE A 173 15.44 -6.36 2.96
C PHE A 173 15.91 -6.45 4.41
N ALA A 174 15.03 -6.90 5.31
CA ALA A 174 15.41 -7.16 6.70
C ALA A 174 16.53 -8.21 6.78
N TYR A 175 16.41 -9.32 6.04
CA TYR A 175 17.43 -10.37 5.97
C TYR A 175 18.78 -9.87 5.45
N ILE A 176 18.84 -9.20 4.30
CA ILE A 176 20.14 -8.80 3.72
C ILE A 176 20.84 -7.70 4.54
N ASN A 177 20.08 -6.91 5.30
CA ASN A 177 20.62 -5.86 6.15
C ASN A 177 21.18 -6.41 7.47
N ASP A 178 20.67 -7.56 7.95
CA ASP A 178 21.18 -8.23 9.15
C ASP A 178 21.18 -9.78 8.99
N PRO A 179 22.01 -10.32 8.07
CA PRO A 179 22.03 -11.77 7.81
C PRO A 179 22.68 -12.56 8.96
N VAL A 180 23.31 -11.88 9.92
CA VAL A 180 23.90 -12.49 11.11
C VAL A 180 22.79 -12.91 12.07
N ASN A 181 21.85 -12.01 12.36
CA ASN A 181 20.78 -12.26 13.33
C ASN A 181 19.49 -12.78 12.67
N ILE A 182 19.19 -12.35 11.45
CA ILE A 182 18.02 -12.81 10.70
C ILE A 182 18.45 -13.99 9.81
N LYS A 183 17.96 -15.18 10.13
CA LYS A 183 18.28 -16.39 9.36
C LYS A 183 17.44 -16.48 8.09
N LEU A 184 18.02 -17.07 7.05
CA LEU A 184 17.37 -17.20 5.75
C LEU A 184 16.05 -17.98 5.87
N GLU A 185 16.01 -19.04 6.69
CA GLU A 185 14.80 -19.86 6.85
C GLU A 185 13.64 -19.06 7.46
N TYR A 186 13.96 -18.07 8.30
CA TYR A 186 12.97 -17.18 8.92
C TYR A 186 12.35 -16.23 7.90
N ALA A 187 13.17 -15.72 6.96
CA ALA A 187 12.70 -14.89 5.86
C ALA A 187 11.91 -15.68 4.78
N LEU A 188 12.20 -16.98 4.61
CA LEU A 188 11.62 -17.83 3.56
C LEU A 188 10.44 -18.70 4.01
N PHE A 189 9.90 -18.49 5.22
CA PHE A 189 8.82 -19.33 5.80
C PHE A 189 9.20 -20.81 6.01
N THR A 190 10.50 -21.12 6.10
CA THR A 190 10.99 -22.51 6.24
C THR A 190 11.66 -22.79 7.59
N SER A 191 11.55 -21.88 8.57
CA SER A 191 12.08 -22.13 9.91
C SER A 191 11.45 -23.39 10.53
N PRO A 192 12.25 -24.25 11.19
CA PRO A 192 11.77 -25.52 11.74
C PRO A 192 10.89 -25.37 13.00
N GLY A 193 10.74 -24.16 13.52
CA GLY A 193 9.93 -23.85 14.69
C GLY A 193 9.88 -22.35 14.94
N VAL A 194 9.30 -21.96 16.08
CA VAL A 194 9.22 -20.55 16.52
C VAL A 194 10.62 -19.96 16.61
N VAL A 195 10.84 -18.84 15.92
CA VAL A 195 12.09 -18.08 15.95
C VAL A 195 12.00 -16.97 17.00
N VAL A 196 10.82 -16.36 17.13
CA VAL A 196 10.55 -15.28 18.08
C VAL A 196 9.36 -15.65 18.94
N GLN A 197 9.57 -15.76 20.25
CA GLN A 197 8.49 -15.89 21.22
C GLN A 197 8.21 -14.50 21.82
N ASP A 198 6.98 -14.03 21.66
CA ASP A 198 6.52 -12.72 22.12
C ASP A 198 5.24 -12.88 22.95
N GLY A 199 5.40 -12.93 24.28
CA GLY A 199 4.31 -13.32 25.18
C GLY A 199 3.74 -14.69 24.80
N SER A 200 2.44 -14.74 24.46
CA SER A 200 1.76 -15.96 23.99
C SER A 200 1.90 -16.21 22.49
N ASN A 201 2.42 -15.26 21.71
CA ASN A 201 2.53 -15.36 20.26
C ASN A 201 3.91 -15.92 19.87
N GLY A 202 3.93 -16.84 18.92
CA GLY A 202 5.16 -17.41 18.37
C GLY A 202 5.26 -17.12 16.88
N TYR A 203 6.28 -16.38 16.47
CA TYR A 203 6.53 -16.08 15.05
C TYR A 203 7.53 -17.09 14.49
N GLN A 204 7.06 -17.88 13.53
CA GLN A 204 7.87 -18.84 12.77
C GLN A 204 8.43 -18.23 11.48
N ASN A 205 7.89 -17.10 11.01
CA ASN A 205 8.37 -16.42 9.81
C ASN A 205 8.45 -14.90 10.04
N LEU A 206 9.36 -14.26 9.30
CA LEU A 206 9.65 -12.84 9.43
C LEU A 206 8.54 -11.95 8.88
N PHE A 207 7.78 -12.44 7.91
CA PHE A 207 6.66 -11.69 7.33
C PHE A 207 5.59 -11.41 8.39
N ASP A 208 5.15 -12.44 9.12
CA ASP A 208 4.17 -12.31 10.19
C ASP A 208 4.69 -11.40 11.30
N ALA A 209 5.97 -11.52 11.67
CA ALA A 209 6.57 -10.64 12.66
C ALA A 209 6.57 -9.16 12.20
N LEU A 210 6.98 -8.87 10.97
CA LEU A 210 6.99 -7.51 10.42
C LEU A 210 5.57 -6.92 10.32
N LEU A 211 4.60 -7.73 9.90
CA LEU A 211 3.20 -7.33 9.79
C LEU A 211 2.58 -7.04 11.16
N ASP A 212 2.85 -7.87 12.16
CA ASP A 212 2.29 -7.72 13.51
C ASP A 212 2.98 -6.61 14.32
N THR A 213 4.26 -6.31 14.01
CA THR A 213 4.92 -5.07 14.45
C THR A 213 4.14 -3.85 13.96
N LEU A 214 3.67 -3.88 12.70
CA LEU A 214 2.92 -2.77 12.14
C LEU A 214 1.50 -2.65 12.73
N TYR A 215 0.83 -3.78 13.02
CA TYR A 215 -0.43 -3.76 13.76
C TYR A 215 -0.26 -3.16 15.16
N SER A 216 0.79 -3.56 15.89
CA SER A 216 1.11 -3.00 17.21
C SER A 216 1.40 -1.49 17.13
N ALA A 217 2.06 -1.04 16.05
CA ALA A 217 2.28 0.37 15.80
C ALA A 217 0.97 1.15 15.53
N LEU A 218 0.03 0.57 14.78
CA LEU A 218 -1.29 1.15 14.55
C LEU A 218 -2.11 1.25 15.83
N GLU A 219 -2.07 0.23 16.69
CA GLU A 219 -2.73 0.26 18.00
C GLU A 219 -2.22 1.43 18.85
N LYS A 220 -0.90 1.61 18.95
CA LYS A 220 -0.26 2.72 19.69
C LYS A 220 -0.51 4.09 19.05
N ALA A 221 -0.72 4.14 17.74
CA ALA A 221 -1.13 5.34 17.01
C ALA A 221 -2.65 5.65 17.12
N GLY A 222 -3.40 4.85 17.89
CA GLY A 222 -4.84 5.07 18.12
C GLY A 222 -5.76 4.49 17.06
N ALA A 223 -5.27 3.57 16.22
CA ALA A 223 -6.03 2.92 15.15
C ALA A 223 -6.07 1.38 15.26
N PRO A 224 -6.53 0.81 16.39
CA PRO A 224 -6.44 -0.64 16.65
C PRO A 224 -7.29 -1.50 15.71
N ASN A 225 -8.30 -0.92 15.05
CA ASN A 225 -9.18 -1.64 14.13
C ASN A 225 -8.82 -1.41 12.64
N MET A 226 -7.72 -0.71 12.36
CA MET A 226 -7.32 -0.43 10.99
C MET A 226 -6.72 -1.68 10.36
N ALA A 227 -7.33 -2.15 9.27
CA ALA A 227 -6.77 -3.23 8.48
C ALA A 227 -5.50 -2.77 7.74
N ILE A 228 -4.52 -3.67 7.64
CA ILE A 228 -3.36 -3.51 6.76
C ILE A 228 -3.61 -4.30 5.48
N VAL A 229 -3.37 -3.67 4.33
CA VAL A 229 -3.29 -4.34 3.03
C VAL A 229 -1.82 -4.40 2.64
N VAL A 230 -1.24 -5.59 2.59
CA VAL A 230 0.12 -5.76 2.07
C VAL A 230 0.11 -5.48 0.58
N SER A 231 0.61 -4.30 0.21
CA SER A 231 0.52 -3.74 -1.13
C SER A 231 1.69 -4.13 -2.02
N GLU A 232 2.80 -4.57 -1.41
CA GLU A 232 3.95 -5.19 -2.05
C GLU A 232 4.62 -6.20 -1.11
N SER A 233 5.12 -7.28 -1.68
CA SER A 233 6.03 -8.25 -1.06
C SER A 233 6.62 -9.13 -2.17
N GLY A 234 7.87 -9.57 -2.03
CA GLY A 234 8.57 -10.39 -3.03
C GLY A 234 10.00 -10.70 -2.65
#